data_AF-A0A076HQK6-F1
#
_entry.id   AF-A0A076HQK6-F1
#
_cell.length_a   1.000
_cell.length_b   1.000
_cell.length_c   1.000
_cell.angle_alpha   90.00
_cell.angle_beta   90.00
_cell.angle_gamma   90.00
#
_symmetry.space_group_name_H-M   'P 1'
#
loop_
_entity.id
_entity.type
_entity.pdbx_description
1 polymer ?
#
loop_
_entity_poly.entity_id
_entity_poly.type
_entity_poly.pdbx_seq_one_letter_code
_entity_poly.pdbx_strand_id
1 'polypeptide(L)'
;MLQKVVPVLFVLVCAAFVLLPKLLPTPAHTLQGLPNIRYQDTIRIQVGYAGCGEWGGHREMIKVYQEEVDHQEIGYEEMIKIKRPFLAEYWVDSTECSSRTDRKFLLHKRQPLTSSQEAAVLRYIQDFVPASLQARQLYDMMNGNAYVVYLPVLGEEPAALSFSSSGKDIFQELRGKLFAKPSTIHD
;
A
#
# COMPACT_ATOMS: atom_id res chain seq x y z
N MET A 1 -56.49 25.42 -9.70
CA MET A 1 -55.12 25.81 -9.29
C MET A 1 -54.14 24.63 -9.22
N LEU A 2 -54.61 23.40 -8.95
CA LEU A 2 -53.76 22.20 -8.84
C LEU A 2 -53.01 21.82 -10.14
N GLN A 3 -53.58 22.11 -11.30
CA GLN A 3 -53.02 21.72 -12.62
C GLN A 3 -51.73 22.46 -13.02
N LYS A 4 -51.42 23.60 -12.40
CA LYS A 4 -50.18 24.36 -12.65
C LYS A 4 -49.04 23.98 -11.71
N VAL A 5 -49.32 23.21 -10.66
CA VAL A 5 -48.33 22.84 -9.63
C VAL A 5 -47.60 21.54 -10.01
N VAL A 6 -48.29 20.64 -10.73
CA VAL A 6 -47.75 19.34 -11.15
C VAL A 6 -46.47 19.44 -12.01
N PRO A 7 -46.36 20.34 -13.01
CA PRO A 7 -45.14 20.45 -13.81
C PRO A 7 -43.95 20.94 -12.99
N VAL A 8 -44.19 21.85 -12.04
CA VAL A 8 -43.14 22.42 -11.17
C VAL A 8 -42.61 21.37 -10.21
N LEU A 9 -43.50 20.56 -9.62
CA LEU A 9 -43.11 19.41 -8.78
C LEU A 9 -42.31 18.38 -9.58
N PHE A 10 -42.70 18.09 -10.82
CA PHE A 10 -41.97 17.13 -11.66
C PHE A 10 -40.55 17.62 -11.99
N VAL A 11 -40.40 18.91 -12.33
CA VAL A 11 -39.08 19.51 -12.58
C VAL A 11 -38.22 19.51 -11.32
N LEU A 12 -38.79 19.78 -10.14
CA LEU A 12 -38.06 19.73 -8.87
C LEU A 12 -37.62 18.31 -8.51
N VAL A 13 -38.46 17.30 -8.76
CA VAL A 13 -38.09 15.88 -8.55
C VAL A 13 -36.99 15.45 -9.52
N CYS A 14 -37.07 15.84 -10.80
CA CYS A 14 -36.01 15.56 -11.77
C CYS A 14 -34.70 16.26 -11.41
N ALA A 15 -34.74 17.52 -10.99
CA ALA A 15 -33.56 18.26 -10.52
C ALA A 15 -32.95 17.61 -9.28
N ALA A 16 -33.78 17.19 -8.32
CA ALA A 16 -33.32 16.46 -7.14
C ALA A 16 -32.66 15.13 -7.52
N PHE A 17 -33.22 14.36 -8.45
CA PHE A 17 -32.64 13.09 -8.91
C PHE A 17 -31.30 13.26 -9.64
N VAL A 18 -31.12 14.35 -10.39
CA VAL A 18 -29.85 14.65 -11.08
C VAL A 18 -28.78 15.20 -10.12
N LEU A 19 -29.20 15.92 -9.08
CA LEU A 19 -28.29 16.55 -8.11
C LEU A 19 -27.93 15.66 -6.91
N LEU A 20 -28.82 14.75 -6.49
CA LEU A 20 -28.57 13.82 -5.37
C LEU A 20 -27.29 13.00 -5.52
N PRO A 21 -26.99 12.36 -6.68
CA PRO A 21 -25.78 11.55 -6.81
C PRO A 21 -24.49 12.38 -6.80
N LYS A 22 -24.57 13.71 -6.97
CA LYS A 22 -23.41 14.63 -6.83
C LYS A 22 -23.24 15.17 -5.41
N LEU A 23 -24.28 15.10 -4.58
CA LEU A 23 -24.29 15.55 -3.19
C LEU A 23 -24.08 14.42 -2.19
N LEU A 24 -24.33 13.18 -2.59
CA LEU A 24 -23.94 12.02 -1.82
C LEU A 24 -22.40 11.91 -1.91
N PRO A 25 -21.66 12.16 -0.82
CA PRO A 25 -20.25 11.83 -0.82
C PRO A 25 -20.14 10.35 -1.16
N THR A 26 -19.37 10.03 -2.19
CA THR A 26 -18.87 8.66 -2.40
C THR A 26 -18.39 8.18 -1.05
N PRO A 27 -18.80 6.99 -0.57
CA PRO A 27 -18.32 6.50 0.70
C PRO A 27 -16.81 6.48 0.60
N ALA A 28 -16.16 7.44 1.27
CA ALA A 28 -14.75 7.37 1.52
C ALA A 28 -14.62 6.09 2.34
N HIS A 29 -14.22 5.00 1.68
CA HIS A 29 -13.80 3.80 2.38
C HIS A 29 -12.65 4.24 3.26
N THR A 30 -13.01 4.66 4.48
CA THR A 30 -12.09 5.05 5.52
C THR A 30 -11.59 3.71 6.02
N LEU A 31 -10.66 3.11 5.27
CA LEU A 31 -9.81 2.06 5.81
C LEU A 31 -9.09 2.72 6.98
N GLN A 32 -9.61 2.54 8.18
CA GLN A 32 -8.94 2.94 9.40
C GLN A 32 -7.95 1.81 9.73
N GLY A 33 -6.68 2.01 9.37
CA GLY A 33 -5.61 1.05 9.62
C GLY A 33 -5.27 0.14 8.45
N LEU A 34 -4.12 -0.53 8.55
CA LEU A 34 -3.69 -1.52 7.56
C LEU A 34 -4.71 -2.67 7.50
N PRO A 35 -5.16 -3.09 6.31
CA PRO A 35 -6.22 -4.08 6.17
C PRO A 35 -5.79 -5.41 6.80
N ASN A 36 -6.51 -5.82 7.86
CA ASN A 36 -6.67 -7.18 8.38
C ASN A 36 -5.42 -8.09 8.37
N ILE A 37 -4.23 -7.54 8.62
CA ILE A 37 -3.00 -8.31 8.81
C ILE A 37 -3.16 -9.06 10.14
N ARG A 38 -3.45 -10.37 10.08
CA ARG A 38 -3.45 -11.21 11.28
C ARG A 38 -2.01 -11.54 11.71
N TYR A 39 -1.90 -12.18 12.86
CA TYR A 39 -0.67 -12.86 13.27
C TYR A 39 -0.12 -13.74 12.11
N GLN A 40 1.17 -13.58 11.77
CA GLN A 40 1.90 -14.17 10.63
C GLN A 40 1.64 -13.59 9.22
N ASP A 41 0.66 -12.72 9.06
CA ASP A 41 0.47 -12.04 7.78
C ASP A 41 1.56 -10.99 7.56
N THR A 42 2.06 -10.90 6.33
CA THR A 42 3.08 -9.92 5.94
C THR A 42 2.64 -9.20 4.68
N ILE A 43 2.54 -7.88 4.74
CA ILE A 43 2.50 -7.06 3.52
C ILE A 43 3.92 -6.94 2.99
N ARG A 44 4.11 -7.33 1.73
CA ARG A 44 5.41 -7.23 1.05
C ARG A 44 5.30 -6.25 -0.10
N ILE A 45 6.04 -5.15 -0.01
CA ILE A 45 6.13 -4.12 -1.05
C ILE A 45 7.51 -4.24 -1.68
N GLN A 46 7.57 -4.49 -2.98
CA GLN A 46 8.82 -4.66 -3.72
C GLN A 46 8.88 -3.66 -4.88
N VAL A 47 10.10 -3.22 -5.17
CA VAL A 47 10.40 -2.45 -6.38
C VAL A 47 11.62 -3.05 -7.08
N GLY A 48 11.54 -3.13 -8.40
CA GLY A 48 12.66 -3.42 -9.29
C GLY A 48 12.99 -2.18 -10.12
N TYR A 49 14.26 -1.80 -10.09
CA TYR A 49 14.80 -0.68 -10.87
C TYR A 49 15.50 -1.19 -12.13
N ALA A 50 15.41 -0.43 -13.22
CA ALA A 50 16.29 -0.60 -14.36
C ALA A 50 17.70 -0.13 -13.98
N GLY A 51 18.61 -1.08 -13.73
CA GLY A 51 20.00 -0.83 -13.35
C GLY A 51 20.95 -1.64 -14.24
N CYS A 52 22.13 -1.11 -14.55
CA CYS A 52 23.15 -1.77 -15.38
C CYS A 52 22.77 -2.09 -16.85
N GLY A 53 21.80 -1.39 -17.45
CA GLY A 53 21.39 -1.62 -18.85
C GLY A 53 20.52 -2.88 -19.06
N GLU A 54 20.16 -3.58 -17.98
CA GLU A 54 19.28 -4.74 -17.97
C GLU A 54 18.14 -4.56 -16.95
N TRP A 55 17.01 -5.25 -17.16
CA TRP A 55 15.87 -5.18 -16.24
C TRP A 55 16.12 -6.00 -14.98
N GLY A 56 15.75 -5.48 -13.81
CA GLY A 56 15.95 -6.16 -12.52
C GLY A 56 17.35 -5.99 -11.92
N GLY A 57 18.06 -4.92 -12.29
CA GLY A 57 19.39 -4.57 -11.78
C GLY A 57 19.38 -4.42 -10.26
N HIS A 58 18.68 -3.42 -9.75
CA HIS A 58 18.55 -3.16 -8.31
C HIS A 58 17.16 -3.50 -7.80
N ARG A 59 17.07 -4.13 -6.62
CA ARG A 59 15.80 -4.52 -6.01
C ARG A 59 15.74 -4.09 -4.55
N GLU A 60 14.60 -3.55 -4.17
CA GLU A 60 14.32 -3.16 -2.80
C GLU A 60 12.99 -3.76 -2.33
N MET A 61 12.89 -4.02 -1.03
CA MET A 61 11.70 -4.61 -0.42
C MET A 61 11.44 -4.02 0.96
N ILE A 62 10.18 -3.69 1.21
CA ILE A 62 9.66 -3.37 2.54
C ILE A 62 8.70 -4.48 2.96
N LYS A 63 8.91 -5.05 4.14
CA LYS A 63 7.97 -5.99 4.78
C LYS A 63 7.30 -5.28 5.95
N VAL A 64 5.99 -5.42 6.08
CA VAL A 64 5.21 -4.91 7.21
C VAL A 64 4.40 -6.04 7.81
N TYR A 65 4.58 -6.30 9.11
CA TYR A 65 3.97 -7.43 9.83
C TYR A 65 3.80 -7.12 11.32
N GLN A 66 3.07 -7.97 12.05
CA GLN A 66 3.02 -7.92 13.53
C GLN A 66 4.00 -8.92 14.14
N GLU A 67 4.75 -8.50 15.14
CA GLU A 67 5.74 -9.35 15.81
C GLU A 67 5.08 -10.50 16.59
N GLU A 68 5.72 -11.67 16.57
CA GLU A 68 5.26 -12.84 17.33
C GLU A 68 5.33 -12.58 18.84
N VAL A 69 4.28 -13.00 19.53
CA VAL A 69 4.29 -13.12 20.99
C VAL A 69 4.64 -14.55 21.30
N ASP A 70 5.55 -14.76 22.24
CA ASP A 70 5.78 -16.10 22.76
C ASP A 70 4.47 -16.61 23.39
N HIS A 71 3.86 -17.61 22.73
CA HIS A 71 2.53 -18.15 23.07
C HIS A 71 2.46 -18.73 24.48
N GLN A 72 3.61 -18.91 25.12
CA GLN A 72 3.73 -19.53 26.43
C GLN A 72 3.32 -18.63 27.60
N GLU A 73 3.26 -17.30 27.42
CA GLU A 73 3.02 -16.38 28.55
C GLU A 73 1.64 -15.70 28.56
N ILE A 74 0.90 -15.68 27.43
CA ILE A 74 -0.35 -14.91 27.32
C ILE A 74 -1.44 -15.75 26.66
N GLY A 75 -2.59 -15.90 27.32
CA GLY A 75 -3.72 -16.66 26.79
C GLY A 75 -4.25 -16.10 25.47
N TYR A 76 -4.83 -16.96 24.63
CA TYR A 76 -5.35 -16.62 23.29
C TYR A 76 -6.33 -15.42 23.29
N GLU A 77 -7.19 -15.32 24.30
CA GLU A 77 -8.15 -14.20 24.42
C GLU A 77 -7.51 -12.86 24.77
N GLU A 78 -6.38 -12.86 25.46
CA GLU A 78 -5.61 -11.65 25.78
C GLU A 78 -4.75 -11.21 24.60
N MET A 79 -4.23 -12.15 23.80
CA MET A 79 -3.51 -11.82 22.56
C MET A 79 -4.34 -10.99 21.59
N ILE A 80 -5.64 -11.30 21.43
CA ILE A 80 -6.55 -10.56 20.54
C ILE A 80 -6.76 -9.11 21.02
N LYS A 81 -6.59 -8.84 22.31
CA LYS A 81 -6.80 -7.51 22.92
C LYS A 81 -5.56 -6.61 22.86
N ILE A 82 -4.36 -7.17 22.69
CA ILE A 82 -3.12 -6.39 22.65
C ILE A 82 -2.90 -5.86 21.22
N LYS A 83 -3.25 -4.58 21.01
CA LYS A 83 -2.92 -3.88 19.77
C LYS A 83 -1.42 -3.54 19.76
N ARG A 84 -0.59 -4.43 19.22
CA ARG A 84 0.86 -4.20 19.06
C ARG A 84 1.14 -3.28 17.87
N PRO A 85 2.22 -2.48 17.93
CA PRO A 85 2.65 -1.71 16.77
C PRO A 85 3.08 -2.66 15.65
N PHE A 86 2.79 -2.29 14.40
CA PHE A 86 3.34 -2.99 13.26
C PHE A 86 4.86 -2.80 13.20
N LEU A 87 5.60 -3.82 12.78
CA LEU A 87 7.01 -3.71 12.44
C LEU A 87 7.17 -3.48 10.93
N ALA A 88 8.18 -2.70 10.56
CA ALA A 88 8.64 -2.63 9.18
C ALA A 88 10.12 -2.99 9.05
N GLU A 89 10.42 -3.79 8.04
CA GLU A 89 11.77 -4.16 7.65
C GLU A 89 12.07 -3.70 6.23
N TYR A 90 13.20 -3.03 6.06
CA TYR A 90 13.72 -2.61 4.77
C TYR A 90 14.87 -3.53 4.36
N TRP A 91 14.73 -4.13 3.18
CA TRP A 91 15.64 -5.10 2.61
C TRP A 91 16.13 -4.60 1.25
N VAL A 92 17.42 -4.78 0.99
CA VAL A 92 18.08 -4.35 -0.24
C VAL A 92 18.79 -5.53 -0.86
N ASP A 93 18.79 -5.63 -2.18
CA ASP A 93 19.58 -6.63 -2.87
C ASP A 93 21.08 -6.47 -2.56
N SER A 94 21.78 -7.58 -2.35
CA SER A 94 23.22 -7.64 -2.12
C SER A 94 24.03 -7.10 -3.31
N THR A 95 23.42 -7.04 -4.50
CA THR A 95 24.08 -6.56 -5.72
C THR A 95 23.15 -5.71 -6.57
N GLU A 96 23.68 -4.66 -7.19
CA GLU A 96 22.95 -3.75 -8.09
C GLU A 96 22.82 -4.30 -9.54
N CYS A 97 23.11 -5.60 -9.77
CA CYS A 97 23.18 -6.19 -11.11
C CYS A 97 22.24 -7.40 -11.27
N SER A 98 21.51 -7.43 -12.39
CA SER A 98 20.47 -8.42 -12.72
C SER A 98 21.00 -9.83 -12.96
N SER A 99 22.18 -9.94 -13.59
CA SER A 99 22.72 -11.16 -14.18
C SER A 99 23.41 -12.11 -13.18
N ARG A 100 23.55 -11.71 -11.92
CA ARG A 100 24.17 -12.52 -10.88
C ARG A 100 23.19 -13.52 -10.27
N THR A 101 23.62 -14.77 -10.12
CA THR A 101 22.80 -15.86 -9.55
C THR A 101 22.93 -15.96 -8.03
N ASP A 102 23.92 -15.31 -7.42
CA ASP A 102 24.19 -15.33 -5.97
C ASP A 102 23.50 -14.21 -5.18
N ARG A 103 22.54 -13.53 -5.81
CA ARG A 103 21.80 -12.39 -5.24
C ARG A 103 20.99 -12.80 -4.03
N LYS A 104 21.07 -11.98 -2.97
CA LYS A 104 20.31 -12.17 -1.72
C LYS A 104 19.76 -10.83 -1.26
N PHE A 105 18.59 -10.85 -0.62
CA PHE A 105 18.13 -9.68 0.12
C PHE A 105 18.85 -9.61 1.47
N LEU A 106 19.44 -8.46 1.76
CA LEU A 106 20.08 -8.15 3.03
C LEU A 106 19.19 -7.19 3.81
N LEU A 107 18.97 -7.49 5.10
CA LEU A 107 18.23 -6.61 5.99
C LEU A 107 19.05 -5.35 6.25
N HIS A 108 18.50 -4.19 5.88
CA HIS A 108 19.16 -2.91 6.03
C HIS A 108 18.68 -2.14 7.26
N LYS A 109 17.36 -2.17 7.55
CA LYS A 109 16.79 -1.51 8.73
C LYS A 109 15.52 -2.22 9.20
N ARG A 110 15.28 -2.24 10.51
CA ARG A 110 14.05 -2.71 11.15
C ARG A 110 13.62 -1.70 12.21
N GLN A 111 12.33 -1.41 12.28
CA GLN A 111 11.78 -0.56 13.35
C GLN A 111 10.27 -0.81 13.54
N PRO A 112 9.73 -0.53 14.74
CA PRO A 112 8.29 -0.37 14.91
C PRO A 112 7.78 0.85 14.14
N LEU A 113 6.55 0.73 13.65
CA LEU A 113 5.84 1.79 12.97
C LEU A 113 5.08 2.64 13.97
N THR A 114 5.14 3.95 13.76
CA THR A 114 4.23 4.92 14.38
C THR A 114 2.92 4.96 13.60
N SER A 115 1.86 5.52 14.20
CA SER A 115 0.56 5.65 13.52
C SER A 115 0.62 6.45 12.22
N SER A 116 1.51 7.46 12.13
CA SER A 116 1.70 8.23 10.89
C SER A 116 2.38 7.39 9.80
N GLN A 117 3.30 6.50 10.18
CA GLN A 117 3.95 5.58 9.25
C GLN A 117 3.02 4.45 8.79
N GLU A 118 2.18 3.91 9.68
CA GLU A 118 1.11 2.97 9.30
C GLU A 118 0.17 3.61 8.28
N ALA A 119 -0.24 4.86 8.51
CA ALA A 119 -1.07 5.61 7.56
C ALA A 119 -0.35 5.83 6.21
N ALA A 120 0.98 6.02 6.21
CA ALA A 120 1.75 6.14 4.99
C ALA A 120 1.78 4.82 4.18
N VAL A 121 1.93 3.67 4.84
CA VAL A 121 1.84 2.35 4.19
C VAL A 121 0.44 2.13 3.62
N LEU A 122 -0.60 2.44 4.39
CA LEU A 122 -1.97 2.29 3.92
C LEU A 122 -2.26 3.16 2.69
N ARG A 123 -1.87 4.44 2.73
CA ARG A 123 -2.03 5.35 1.59
C ARG A 123 -1.27 4.83 0.37
N TYR A 124 -0.05 4.33 0.56
CA TYR A 124 0.72 3.72 -0.53
C TYR A 124 -0.06 2.58 -1.20
N ILE A 125 -0.65 1.66 -0.42
CA ILE A 125 -1.44 0.54 -0.95
C ILE A 125 -2.70 1.04 -1.66
N GLN A 126 -3.40 2.02 -1.09
CA GLN A 126 -4.61 2.61 -1.68
C GLN A 126 -4.33 3.29 -3.01
N ASP A 127 -3.21 4.01 -3.13
CA ASP A 127 -2.78 4.64 -4.37
C ASP A 127 -2.38 3.57 -5.41
N PHE A 128 -1.88 2.43 -4.94
CA PHE A 128 -1.46 1.29 -5.77
C PHE A 128 -2.62 0.56 -6.44
N VAL A 129 -3.75 0.38 -5.74
CA VAL A 129 -4.88 -0.43 -6.22
C VAL A 129 -5.45 0.10 -7.55
N PRO A 130 -5.88 1.38 -7.68
CA PRO A 130 -6.37 1.93 -8.93
C PRO A 130 -5.32 1.86 -10.06
N ALA A 131 -4.05 2.16 -9.75
CA ALA A 131 -2.96 2.13 -10.73
C ALA A 131 -2.75 0.72 -11.28
N SER A 132 -2.75 -0.31 -10.43
CA SER A 132 -2.61 -1.72 -10.85
C SER A 132 -3.80 -2.21 -11.68
N LEU A 133 -5.02 -1.78 -11.37
CA LEU A 133 -6.22 -2.13 -12.14
C LEU A 133 -6.21 -1.48 -13.53
N GLN A 134 -5.69 -0.26 -13.65
CA GLN A 134 -5.55 0.45 -14.94
C GLN A 134 -4.37 -0.11 -15.77
N ALA A 135 -3.28 -0.49 -15.11
CA ALA A 135 -2.07 -1.03 -15.76
C ALA A 135 -2.26 -2.43 -16.36
N ARG A 136 -3.33 -3.17 -16.01
CA ARG A 136 -3.67 -4.46 -16.64
C ARG A 136 -3.81 -4.39 -18.18
N GLN A 137 -3.94 -3.20 -18.75
CA GLN A 137 -4.01 -2.97 -20.21
C GLN A 137 -2.72 -2.46 -20.86
N LEU A 138 -1.65 -2.19 -20.10
CA LEU A 138 -0.40 -1.61 -20.61
C LEU A 138 0.80 -2.47 -20.22
N TYR A 139 0.98 -3.58 -20.93
CA TYR A 139 2.18 -4.42 -20.90
C TYR A 139 3.36 -3.80 -21.67
N ASP A 140 3.43 -2.47 -21.81
CA ASP A 140 4.58 -1.81 -22.43
C ASP A 140 5.68 -1.63 -21.37
N MET A 141 6.43 -2.71 -21.14
CA MET A 141 7.53 -2.82 -20.18
C MET A 141 8.83 -2.18 -20.67
N MET A 142 8.77 -1.04 -21.34
CA MET A 142 9.93 -0.43 -21.97
C MET A 142 10.26 0.88 -21.25
N ASN A 143 11.15 0.77 -20.25
CA ASN A 143 11.75 1.82 -19.39
C ASN A 143 10.91 2.28 -18.18
N GLY A 144 11.29 1.87 -16.97
CA GLY A 144 10.69 2.36 -15.71
C GLY A 144 10.94 1.45 -14.49
N ASN A 145 10.37 1.85 -13.36
CA ASN A 145 10.35 1.05 -12.13
C ASN A 145 9.16 0.10 -12.14
N ALA A 146 9.36 -1.13 -11.69
CA ALA A 146 8.31 -2.13 -11.54
C ALA A 146 8.01 -2.32 -10.07
N TYR A 147 6.76 -2.07 -9.70
CA TYR A 147 6.33 -2.14 -8.31
C TYR A 147 5.40 -3.33 -8.14
N VAL A 148 5.54 -4.03 -7.00
CA VAL A 148 4.67 -5.15 -6.65
C VAL A 148 4.30 -5.07 -5.17
N VAL A 149 3.01 -5.17 -4.87
CA VAL A 149 2.48 -5.30 -3.51
C VAL A 149 1.84 -6.67 -3.37
N TYR A 150 2.30 -7.46 -2.41
CA TYR A 150 1.69 -8.71 -2.01
C TYR A 150 0.87 -8.47 -0.76
N LEU A 151 -0.44 -8.70 -0.88
CA LEU A 151 -1.38 -8.60 0.22
C LEU A 151 -1.75 -10.00 0.73
N PRO A 152 -1.81 -10.21 2.04
CA PRO A 152 -2.32 -11.45 2.61
C PRO A 152 -3.80 -11.59 2.26
N VAL A 153 -4.20 -12.78 1.79
CA VAL A 153 -5.61 -13.16 1.58
C VAL A 153 -5.88 -14.42 2.38
N LEU A 154 -6.97 -14.45 3.13
CA LEU A 154 -7.30 -15.55 4.04
C LEU A 154 -7.51 -16.86 3.29
N GLY A 155 -6.64 -17.84 3.54
CA GLY A 155 -6.75 -19.18 2.98
C GLY A 155 -6.42 -19.28 1.49
N GLU A 156 -5.86 -18.23 0.89
CA GLU A 156 -5.51 -18.14 -0.52
C GLU A 156 -4.05 -17.71 -0.72
N GLU A 157 -3.54 -17.86 -1.94
CA GLU A 157 -2.23 -17.29 -2.29
C GLU A 157 -2.27 -15.75 -2.17
N PRO A 158 -1.17 -15.11 -1.75
CA PRO A 158 -1.12 -13.66 -1.62
C PRO A 158 -1.48 -12.96 -2.94
N ALA A 159 -2.44 -12.05 -2.89
CA ALA A 159 -2.81 -11.27 -4.06
C ALA A 159 -1.65 -10.33 -4.43
N ALA A 160 -1.10 -10.50 -5.64
CA ALA A 160 -0.07 -9.64 -6.19
C ALA A 160 -0.70 -8.52 -7.03
N LEU A 161 -0.52 -7.28 -6.59
CA LEU A 161 -0.82 -6.08 -7.36
C LEU A 161 0.47 -5.58 -7.99
N SER A 162 0.49 -5.34 -9.29
CA SER A 162 1.67 -4.85 -10.00
C SER A 162 1.32 -3.72 -10.96
N PHE A 163 2.27 -2.78 -11.12
CA PHE A 163 2.26 -1.82 -12.22
C PHE A 163 3.69 -1.32 -12.50
N SER A 164 3.88 -0.74 -13.69
CA SER A 164 5.12 -0.09 -14.11
C SER A 164 4.91 1.42 -14.20
N SER A 165 5.91 2.20 -13.79
CA SER A 165 5.90 3.66 -13.96
C SER A 165 7.29 4.19 -14.25
N SER A 166 7.39 5.10 -15.21
CA SER A 166 8.59 5.89 -15.54
C SER A 166 8.62 7.25 -14.82
N GLY A 167 7.61 7.55 -14.00
CA GLY A 167 7.46 8.80 -13.27
C GLY A 167 8.13 8.80 -11.90
N LYS A 168 7.57 9.58 -10.98
CA LYS A 168 8.07 9.73 -9.60
C LYS A 168 8.22 8.36 -8.90
N ASP A 169 9.35 8.15 -8.23
CA ASP A 169 9.59 6.95 -7.42
C ASP A 169 8.78 7.00 -6.12
N ILE A 170 7.58 6.42 -6.17
CA ILE A 170 6.68 6.34 -5.00
C ILE A 170 7.23 5.40 -3.91
N PHE A 171 8.08 4.43 -4.27
CA PHE A 171 8.69 3.52 -3.30
C PHE A 171 9.75 4.26 -2.47
N GLN A 172 10.57 5.09 -3.13
CA GLN A 172 11.51 5.97 -2.44
C GLN A 172 10.79 6.92 -1.47
N GLU A 173 9.64 7.47 -1.85
CA GLU A 173 8.85 8.33 -0.96
C GLU A 173 8.36 7.57 0.28
N LEU A 174 7.81 6.36 0.10
CA LEU A 174 7.39 5.51 1.21
C LEU A 174 8.60 5.18 2.10
N ARG A 175 9.70 4.71 1.51
CA ARG A 175 10.95 4.40 2.23
C ARG A 175 11.44 5.59 3.05
N GLY A 176 11.41 6.80 2.49
CA GLY A 176 11.75 8.03 3.19
C GLY A 176 10.87 8.27 4.41
N LYS A 177 9.53 8.15 4.26
CA LYS A 177 8.58 8.30 5.36
C LYS A 177 8.77 7.26 6.47
N LEU A 178 9.11 6.04 6.11
CA LEU A 178 9.30 4.96 7.08
C LEU A 178 10.67 5.05 7.75
N PHE A 179 11.75 5.30 7.02
CA PHE A 179 13.10 5.01 7.52
C PHE A 179 14.04 6.22 7.56
N ALA A 180 13.65 7.42 7.12
CA ALA A 180 14.47 8.61 7.28
C ALA A 180 14.81 8.85 8.76
N LYS A 181 16.02 9.35 9.01
CA LYS A 181 16.36 9.87 10.34
C LYS A 181 15.46 11.08 10.62
N PRO A 182 14.93 11.26 11.84
CA PRO A 182 14.31 12.53 12.21
C PRO A 182 15.35 13.62 11.92
N SER A 183 14.97 14.64 11.16
CA SER A 183 15.84 15.79 10.92
C SER A 183 16.24 16.32 12.30
N THR A 184 17.50 16.19 12.65
CA THR A 184 18.07 16.94 13.77
C THR A 184 17.89 18.40 13.42
N ILE A 185 16.88 19.02 14.03
CA ILE A 185 16.82 20.47 14.14
C ILE A 185 18.08 20.80 14.93
N HIS A 186 19.08 21.33 14.22
CA HIS A 186 20.20 21.99 14.88
C HIS A 186 19.61 23.28 15.47
N ASP A 187 19.41 23.28 16.77
CA ASP A 187 19.29 24.51 17.58
C ASP A 187 20.59 25.32 17.49
#